data_AF-N4X3C0-F1
#
_entry.id   AF-N4X3C0-F1
#
_cell.length_a   1.000
_cell.length_b   1.000
_cell.length_c   1.000
_cell.angle_alpha   90.00
_cell.angle_beta   90.00
_cell.angle_gamma   90.00
#
_symmetry.space_group_name_H-M   'P 1'
#
loop_
_entity.id
_entity.type
_entity.pdbx_description
1 polymer ?
#
loop_
_entity_poly.entity_id
_entity_poly.type
_entity_poly.pdbx_seq_one_letter_code
_entity_poly.pdbx_strand_id
1 'polypeptide(L)'
;QHVRLYGYQRVLEVLPLCMKGDAMDWYTLLSDSQLSRMTTDIDEWIIALRHPFQKDAMLAEDEANRCKHSFEHESLDVRQYITRKETLLYDAGFEGPDELLLIQKIRGDLDPTLQNAVTIDPYMTMEDFVSLCYQKEYSAQRMFEQQRRQATGQL
;
A
#
# COMPACT_ATOMS: atom_id res chain seq x y z
N GLN A 1 -8.24 -6.47 13.20
CA GLN A 1 -9.62 -5.92 13.30
C GLN A 1 -9.50 -4.40 13.46
N HIS A 2 -9.74 -3.61 12.40
CA HIS A 2 -9.78 -2.15 12.54
C HIS A 2 -11.01 -1.73 13.36
N VAL A 3 -10.77 -1.03 14.47
CA VAL A 3 -11.83 -0.41 15.27
C VAL A 3 -12.52 0.65 14.41
N ARG A 4 -13.79 0.42 14.05
CA ARG A 4 -14.61 1.40 13.32
C ARG A 4 -14.99 2.53 14.28
N LEU A 5 -14.24 3.64 14.21
CA LEU A 5 -14.45 4.82 15.05
C LEU A 5 -15.80 5.51 14.79
N TYR A 6 -16.44 5.28 13.63
CA TYR A 6 -17.70 5.88 13.22
C TYR A 6 -18.66 4.83 12.64
N GLY A 7 -19.96 5.00 12.89
CA GLY A 7 -21.01 4.19 12.26
C GLY A 7 -21.17 4.55 10.78
N TYR A 8 -21.48 3.56 9.94
CA TYR A 8 -21.57 3.70 8.48
C TYR A 8 -22.45 4.85 8.02
N GLN A 9 -23.54 5.13 8.71
CA GLN A 9 -24.47 6.19 8.35
C GLN A 9 -23.81 7.58 8.30
N ARG A 10 -22.94 7.90 9.26
CA ARG A 10 -22.19 9.18 9.25
C ARG A 10 -21.19 9.25 8.10
N VAL A 11 -20.61 8.11 7.71
CA VAL A 11 -19.69 8.03 6.58
C VAL A 11 -20.45 8.27 5.28
N LEU A 12 -21.61 7.65 5.12
CA LEU A 12 -22.48 7.81 3.95
C LEU A 12 -22.99 9.25 3.79
N GLU A 13 -23.26 9.97 4.88
CA GLU A 13 -23.65 11.38 4.85
C GLU A 13 -22.51 12.31 4.38
N VAL A 14 -21.25 11.97 4.67
CA VAL A 14 -20.10 12.83 4.38
C VAL A 14 -19.44 12.50 3.04
N LEU A 15 -19.50 11.24 2.58
CA LEU A 15 -18.85 10.78 1.35
C LEU A 15 -19.17 11.65 0.11
N PRO A 16 -20.43 12.02 -0.18
CA PRO A 16 -20.74 12.93 -1.28
C PRO A 16 -20.01 14.28 -1.20
N LEU A 17 -19.83 14.80 0.02
CA LEU A 17 -19.20 16.11 0.27
C LEU A 17 -17.69 16.09 0.04
N CYS A 18 -17.08 14.90 0.01
CA CYS A 18 -15.66 14.72 -0.24
C CYS A 18 -15.31 14.74 -1.73
N MET A 19 -16.29 14.61 -2.63
CA MET A 19 -16.07 14.57 -4.07
C MET A 19 -15.61 15.95 -4.58
N LYS A 20 -14.53 15.97 -5.36
CA LYS A 20 -13.94 17.19 -5.94
C LYS A 20 -13.39 16.90 -7.33
N GLY A 21 -13.38 17.92 -8.19
CA GLY A 21 -12.88 17.80 -9.57
C GLY A 21 -13.60 16.68 -10.33
N ASP A 22 -12.83 15.85 -11.03
CA ASP A 22 -13.33 14.72 -11.83
C ASP A 22 -14.22 13.76 -11.04
N ALA A 23 -13.98 13.60 -9.73
CA ALA A 23 -14.83 12.78 -8.86
C ALA A 23 -16.21 13.39 -8.62
N MET A 24 -16.30 14.72 -8.55
CA MET A 24 -17.59 15.41 -8.44
C MET A 24 -18.35 15.34 -9.76
N ASP A 25 -17.66 15.55 -10.89
CA ASP A 25 -18.28 15.46 -12.21
C ASP A 25 -18.85 14.06 -12.44
N TRP A 26 -18.09 13.01 -12.12
CA TRP A 26 -18.58 11.63 -12.11
C TRP A 26 -19.80 11.45 -11.22
N TYR A 27 -19.75 11.94 -9.97
CA TYR A 27 -20.84 11.77 -9.00
C TYR A 27 -22.16 12.40 -9.49
N THR A 28 -22.09 13.56 -10.14
CA THR A 28 -23.28 14.25 -10.70
C THR A 28 -23.92 13.54 -11.89
N LEU A 29 -23.20 12.62 -12.55
CA LEU A 29 -23.69 11.84 -13.69
C LEU A 29 -24.35 10.51 -13.27
N LEU A 30 -24.32 10.17 -11.98
CA LEU A 30 -24.95 8.97 -11.47
C LEU A 30 -26.47 9.08 -11.54
N SER A 31 -27.13 7.96 -11.87
CA SER A 31 -28.60 7.91 -11.86
C SER A 31 -29.15 7.95 -10.43
N ASP A 32 -30.38 8.43 -10.28
CA ASP A 32 -31.10 8.43 -8.99
C ASP A 32 -31.14 7.04 -8.33
N SER A 33 -31.23 5.99 -9.15
CA SER A 33 -31.21 4.61 -8.68
C SER A 33 -29.87 4.21 -8.04
N GLN A 34 -28.74 4.66 -8.60
CA GLN A 34 -27.41 4.40 -8.06
C GLN A 34 -27.16 5.22 -6.80
N LEU A 35 -27.55 6.50 -6.82
CA LEU A 35 -27.47 7.38 -5.66
C LEU A 35 -28.27 6.82 -4.48
N SER A 36 -29.47 6.29 -4.73
CA SER A 36 -30.30 5.67 -3.69
C SER A 36 -29.62 4.47 -3.04
N ARG A 37 -28.97 3.59 -3.82
CA ARG A 37 -28.24 2.43 -3.27
C ARG A 37 -27.02 2.86 -2.46
N MET A 38 -26.24 3.80 -3.01
CA MET A 38 -25.06 4.37 -2.37
C MET A 38 -25.41 5.14 -1.09
N THR A 39 -26.63 5.67 -0.95
CA THR A 39 -27.05 6.36 0.28
C THR A 39 -27.24 5.38 1.46
N THR A 40 -27.47 4.10 1.18
CA THR A 40 -27.78 3.08 2.20
C THR A 40 -26.67 2.06 2.41
N ASP A 41 -25.75 1.92 1.46
CA ASP A 41 -24.74 0.88 1.47
C ASP A 41 -23.35 1.45 1.11
N ILE A 42 -22.38 1.16 1.97
CA ILE A 42 -20.98 1.56 1.79
C ILE A 42 -20.29 0.70 0.73
N ASP A 43 -20.71 -0.55 0.55
CA ASP A 43 -20.11 -1.45 -0.42
C ASP A 43 -20.46 -1.00 -1.84
N GLU A 44 -21.68 -0.45 -2.03
CA GLU A 44 -22.08 0.22 -3.27
C GLU A 44 -21.20 1.43 -3.59
N TRP A 45 -20.78 2.21 -2.57
CA TRP A 45 -19.79 3.28 -2.77
C TRP A 45 -18.45 2.75 -3.23
N ILE A 46 -17.95 1.71 -2.59
CA ILE A 46 -16.66 1.11 -2.91
C ILE A 46 -16.68 0.59 -4.35
N ILE A 47 -17.73 -0.15 -4.74
CA ILE A 47 -17.91 -0.67 -6.10
C ILE A 47 -18.00 0.47 -7.11
N ALA A 48 -18.82 1.49 -6.82
CA ALA A 48 -19.05 2.61 -7.72
C ALA A 48 -17.80 3.46 -7.94
N LEU A 49 -16.99 3.67 -6.90
CA LEU A 49 -15.72 4.42 -6.99
C LEU A 49 -14.61 3.61 -7.66
N ARG A 50 -14.58 2.29 -7.47
CA ARG A 50 -13.58 1.41 -8.10
C ARG A 50 -13.69 1.43 -9.62
N HIS A 51 -14.90 1.38 -10.18
CA HIS A 51 -15.05 1.29 -11.64
C HIS A 51 -14.38 2.45 -12.43
N PRO A 52 -14.55 3.73 -12.09
CA PRO A 52 -13.92 4.85 -12.80
C PRO A 52 -12.54 5.26 -12.26
N PHE A 53 -12.22 5.00 -10.98
CA PHE A 53 -11.01 5.54 -10.34
C PHE A 53 -9.99 4.48 -9.92
N GLN A 54 -10.35 3.20 -9.93
CA GLN A 54 -9.36 2.16 -9.69
C GLN A 54 -8.38 2.15 -10.84
N LYS A 55 -7.10 2.17 -10.49
CA LYS A 55 -6.02 2.01 -11.44
C LYS A 55 -6.17 0.67 -12.15
N ASP A 56 -5.87 0.64 -13.45
CA ASP A 56 -5.82 -0.62 -14.20
C ASP A 56 -4.91 -1.62 -13.48
N ALA A 57 -5.43 -2.82 -13.21
CA ALA A 57 -4.74 -3.82 -12.38
C ALA A 57 -3.40 -4.25 -12.99
N MET A 58 -3.29 -4.32 -14.33
CA MET A 58 -2.03 -4.65 -14.98
C MET A 58 -1.00 -3.53 -14.84
N LEU A 59 -1.43 -2.27 -14.99
CA LEU A 59 -0.56 -1.11 -14.77
C LEU A 59 -0.17 -0.97 -13.29
N ALA A 60 -1.08 -1.29 -12.37
CA ALA A 60 -0.81 -1.32 -10.95
C ALA A 60 0.22 -2.40 -10.59
N GLU A 61 0.09 -3.61 -11.17
CA GLU A 61 1.05 -4.69 -10.98
C GLU A 61 2.42 -4.37 -11.55
N ASP A 62 2.49 -3.81 -12.76
CA ASP A 62 3.75 -3.39 -13.39
C ASP A 62 4.43 -2.28 -12.56
N GLU A 63 3.68 -1.30 -12.06
CA GLU A 63 4.25 -0.29 -11.16
C GLU A 63 4.63 -0.88 -9.80
N ALA A 64 3.86 -1.82 -9.26
CA ALA A 64 4.22 -2.55 -8.06
C ALA A 64 5.58 -3.23 -8.27
N ASN A 65 5.77 -3.99 -9.35
CA ASN A 65 7.02 -4.69 -9.66
C ASN A 65 8.23 -3.77 -9.84
N ARG A 66 8.01 -2.51 -10.25
CA ARG A 66 9.06 -1.48 -10.37
C ARG A 66 9.33 -0.73 -9.06
N CYS A 67 8.37 -0.70 -8.15
CA CYS A 67 8.52 -0.08 -6.84
C CYS A 67 9.44 -0.96 -5.98
N LYS A 68 10.68 -0.50 -5.77
CA LYS A 68 11.71 -1.18 -4.98
C LYS A 68 12.35 -0.21 -4.01
N HIS A 69 12.83 -0.74 -2.90
CA HIS A 69 13.62 0.03 -1.94
C HIS A 69 15.10 -0.33 -2.07
N SER A 70 15.97 0.68 -2.11
CA SER A 70 17.42 0.50 -2.09
C SER A 70 18.07 1.60 -1.26
N PHE A 71 19.09 1.23 -0.47
CA PHE A 71 19.91 2.21 0.24
C PHE A 71 20.88 2.95 -0.71
N GLU A 72 21.12 2.43 -1.91
CA GLU A 72 22.03 3.05 -2.87
C GLU A 72 21.37 4.19 -3.65
N HIS A 73 20.09 4.02 -3.97
CA HIS A 73 19.30 4.97 -4.75
C HIS A 73 18.07 5.33 -3.91
N GLU A 74 18.29 6.17 -2.90
CA GLU A 74 17.28 6.65 -1.94
C GLU A 74 16.15 7.42 -2.66
N SER A 75 15.21 6.69 -3.26
CA SER A 75 14.02 7.27 -3.89
C SER A 75 12.84 7.36 -2.93
N LEU A 76 12.76 6.44 -1.97
CA LEU A 76 11.72 6.36 -0.94
C LEU A 76 12.34 5.84 0.36
N ASP A 77 11.92 6.40 1.50
CA ASP A 77 12.21 5.78 2.79
C ASP A 77 11.45 4.45 2.94
N VAL A 78 11.83 3.59 3.89
CA VAL A 78 11.23 2.25 4.06
C VAL A 78 9.72 2.33 4.26
N ARG A 79 9.23 3.33 5.00
CA ARG A 79 7.80 3.46 5.30
C ARG A 79 7.01 3.90 4.07
N GLN A 80 7.50 4.90 3.35
CA GLN A 80 6.94 5.36 2.09
C GLN A 80 6.93 4.24 1.06
N TYR A 81 8.02 3.48 0.96
CA TYR A 81 8.09 2.31 0.12
C TYR A 81 7.00 1.29 0.47
N ILE A 82 6.90 0.87 1.74
CA ILE A 82 5.91 -0.15 2.16
C ILE A 82 4.49 0.34 1.86
N THR A 83 4.14 1.56 2.26
CA THR A 83 2.81 2.12 2.01
C THR A 83 2.51 2.21 0.51
N ARG A 84 3.47 2.66 -0.31
CA ARG A 84 3.29 2.76 -1.75
C ARG A 84 3.12 1.39 -2.39
N LYS A 85 3.98 0.44 -2.03
CA LYS A 85 3.97 -0.93 -2.54
C LYS A 85 2.69 -1.67 -2.18
N GLU A 86 2.26 -1.55 -0.92
CA GLU A 86 1.00 -2.10 -0.42
C GLU A 86 -0.19 -1.57 -1.22
N THR A 87 -0.27 -0.25 -1.41
CA THR A 87 -1.34 0.38 -2.21
C THR A 87 -1.35 -0.15 -3.65
N LEU A 88 -0.20 -0.25 -4.30
CA LEU A 88 -0.09 -0.76 -5.67
C LEU A 88 -0.47 -2.24 -5.78
N LEU A 89 -0.16 -3.04 -4.76
CA LEU A 89 -0.55 -4.45 -4.71
C LEU A 89 -2.07 -4.59 -4.50
N TYR A 90 -2.69 -3.76 -3.66
CA TYR A 90 -4.15 -3.72 -3.56
C TYR A 90 -4.80 -3.30 -4.89
N ASP A 91 -4.30 -2.24 -5.54
CA ASP A 91 -4.79 -1.81 -6.84
C ASP A 91 -4.65 -2.90 -7.92
N ALA A 92 -3.60 -3.72 -7.84
CA ALA A 92 -3.37 -4.88 -8.71
C ALA A 92 -4.26 -6.10 -8.39
N GLY A 93 -5.12 -6.02 -7.38
CA GLY A 93 -6.03 -7.10 -7.00
C GLY A 93 -5.44 -8.11 -6.03
N PHE A 94 -4.29 -7.83 -5.40
CA PHE A 94 -3.81 -8.58 -4.23
C PHE A 94 -4.60 -8.18 -2.97
N GLU A 95 -5.93 -8.29 -3.04
CA GLU A 95 -6.86 -8.10 -1.91
C GLU A 95 -7.27 -9.49 -1.41
N GLY A 96 -7.08 -9.80 -0.12
CA GLY A 96 -7.50 -11.10 0.40
C GLY A 96 -6.98 -11.45 1.80
N PRO A 97 -7.37 -12.61 2.34
CA PRO A 97 -6.95 -13.08 3.66
C PRO A 97 -5.48 -13.50 3.72
N ASP A 98 -4.80 -13.60 2.58
CA ASP A 98 -3.40 -14.01 2.48
C ASP A 98 -2.45 -12.81 2.64
N GLU A 99 -2.47 -12.26 3.87
CA GLU A 99 -1.58 -11.17 4.29
C GLU A 99 -0.10 -11.56 4.18
N LEU A 100 0.20 -12.86 4.32
CA LEU A 100 1.55 -13.40 4.19
C LEU A 100 2.10 -13.25 2.77
N LEU A 101 1.29 -13.52 1.73
CA LEU A 101 1.69 -13.29 0.34
C LEU A 101 2.04 -11.83 0.08
N LEU A 102 1.25 -10.90 0.63
CA LEU A 102 1.48 -9.47 0.51
C LEU A 102 2.82 -9.08 1.17
N ILE A 103 3.06 -9.55 2.40
CA ILE A 103 4.32 -9.35 3.12
C ILE A 103 5.51 -9.92 2.34
N GLN A 104 5.39 -11.10 1.75
CA GLN A 104 6.45 -11.72 0.96
C GLN A 104 6.80 -10.89 -0.28
N LYS A 105 5.79 -10.36 -0.99
CA LYS A 105 6.00 -9.48 -2.14
C LYS A 105 6.68 -8.17 -1.74
N ILE A 106 6.22 -7.53 -0.66
CA ILE A 106 6.83 -6.29 -0.18
C ILE A 106 8.28 -6.54 0.29
N ARG A 107 8.53 -7.62 1.02
CA ARG A 107 9.89 -7.99 1.45
C ARG A 107 10.81 -8.33 0.28
N GLY A 108 10.28 -8.97 -0.77
CA GLY A 108 11.05 -9.41 -1.93
C GLY A 108 11.77 -8.27 -2.66
N ASP A 109 11.23 -7.06 -2.58
CA ASP A 109 11.74 -5.86 -3.25
C ASP A 109 12.39 -4.84 -2.29
N LEU A 110 12.67 -5.25 -1.05
CA LEU A 110 13.53 -4.49 -0.13
C LEU A 110 15.01 -4.60 -0.53
N ASP A 111 15.81 -3.66 -0.05
CA ASP A 111 17.26 -3.74 -0.15
C ASP A 111 17.76 -5.06 0.45
N PRO A 112 18.66 -5.82 -0.21
CA PRO A 112 19.12 -7.12 0.29
C PRO A 112 19.62 -7.08 1.74
N THR A 113 20.24 -5.96 2.15
CA THR A 113 20.73 -5.80 3.52
C THR A 113 19.58 -5.78 4.53
N LEU A 114 18.51 -5.04 4.22
CA LEU A 114 17.32 -4.96 5.07
C LEU A 114 16.48 -6.23 4.98
N GLN A 115 16.34 -6.79 3.78
CA GLN A 115 15.65 -8.04 3.53
C GLN A 115 16.21 -9.16 4.42
N ASN A 116 17.54 -9.29 4.51
CA ASN A 116 18.20 -10.29 5.34
C ASN A 116 18.05 -10.03 6.85
N ALA A 117 17.85 -8.78 7.26
CA ALA A 117 17.63 -8.42 8.66
C ALA A 117 16.18 -8.67 9.13
N VAL A 118 15.24 -8.78 8.19
CA VAL A 118 13.80 -8.98 8.43
C VAL A 118 13.43 -10.44 8.19
N THR A 119 13.16 -11.17 9.26
CA THR A 119 12.69 -12.57 9.21
C THR A 119 11.17 -12.59 9.15
N ILE A 120 10.60 -13.29 8.16
CA ILE A 120 9.14 -13.50 8.07
C ILE A 120 8.75 -14.70 8.94
N ASP A 121 7.69 -14.52 9.73
CA ASP A 121 6.99 -15.59 10.43
C ASP A 121 5.66 -15.92 9.69
N PRO A 122 5.22 -17.19 9.62
CA PRO A 122 3.97 -17.56 8.94
C PRO A 122 2.70 -16.90 9.51
N TYR A 123 2.74 -16.41 10.74
CA TYR A 123 1.63 -15.74 11.42
C TYR A 123 1.86 -14.23 11.58
N MET A 124 2.88 -13.69 10.92
CA MET A 124 3.21 -12.26 10.94
C MET A 124 2.11 -11.44 10.29
N THR A 125 1.64 -10.41 11.00
CA THR A 125 0.72 -9.41 10.44
C THR A 125 1.50 -8.34 9.68
N MET A 126 0.82 -7.55 8.84
CA MET A 126 1.43 -6.42 8.14
C MET A 126 1.97 -5.39 9.13
N GLU A 127 1.27 -5.19 10.25
CA GLU A 127 1.71 -4.27 11.31
C GLU A 127 3.00 -4.74 11.98
N ASP A 128 3.12 -6.03 12.27
CA ASP A 128 4.34 -6.64 12.82
C ASP A 128 5.50 -6.51 11.82
N PHE A 129 5.24 -6.79 10.54
CA PHE A 129 6.22 -6.68 9.47
C PHE A 129 6.75 -5.24 9.31
N VAL A 130 5.85 -4.26 9.26
CA VAL A 130 6.20 -2.83 9.16
C VAL A 130 7.05 -2.41 10.37
N SER A 131 6.61 -2.79 11.57
CA SER A 131 7.33 -2.49 12.81
C SER A 131 8.74 -3.10 12.81
N LEU A 132 8.87 -4.34 12.35
CA LEU A 132 10.15 -5.03 12.25
C LEU A 132 11.07 -4.37 11.22
N CYS A 133 10.56 -4.00 10.04
CA CYS A 133 11.34 -3.29 9.03
C CYS A 133 11.93 -1.99 9.59
N TYR A 134 11.10 -1.20 10.28
CA TYR A 134 11.54 0.06 10.88
C TYR A 134 12.58 -0.14 12.00
N GLN A 135 12.39 -1.15 12.85
CA GLN A 135 13.38 -1.49 13.89
C GLN A 135 14.74 -1.88 13.30
N LYS A 136 14.76 -2.51 12.11
CA LYS A 136 15.99 -3.00 11.47
C LYS A 136 16.64 -1.99 10.52
N GLU A 137 15.88 -1.03 10.01
CA GLU A 137 16.30 -0.05 9.00
C GLU A 137 17.64 0.61 9.32
N TYR A 138 17.78 1.24 10.49
CA TYR A 138 19.02 1.93 10.87
C TYR A 138 20.23 1.00 10.88
N SER A 139 20.09 -0.20 11.45
CA SER A 139 21.18 -1.17 11.51
C SER A 139 21.55 -1.71 10.12
N ALA A 140 20.56 -1.92 9.25
CA ALA A 140 20.76 -2.38 7.88
C ALA A 140 21.46 -1.31 7.03
N GLN A 141 21.05 -0.04 7.14
CA GLN A 141 21.69 1.07 6.45
C GLN A 141 23.17 1.20 6.85
N ARG A 142 23.49 1.06 8.14
CA ARG A 142 24.88 1.07 8.63
C ARG A 142 25.71 -0.09 8.09
N MET A 143 25.13 -1.29 8.00
CA MET A 143 25.81 -2.44 7.39
C MET A 143 26.06 -2.21 5.89
N PHE A 144 25.07 -1.69 5.17
CA PHE A 144 25.21 -1.34 3.76
C PHE A 144 26.34 -0.32 3.53
N GLU A 145 26.37 0.76 4.31
CA GLU A 145 27.44 1.76 4.25
C GLU A 145 28.82 1.15 4.50
N GLN A 146 28.93 0.26 5.49
CA GLN A 146 30.19 -0.41 5.83
C GLN A 146 30.67 -1.31 4.70
N GLN A 147 29.78 -2.13 4.12
CA GLN A 147 30.08 -3.00 2.98
C GLN A 147 30.51 -2.18 1.77
N ARG A 148 29.81 -1.07 1.48
CA ARG A 148 30.15 -0.17 0.37
C ARG A 148 31.54 0.44 0.53
N ARG A 149 31.89 0.91 1.74
CA ARG A 149 33.23 1.46 2.05
C ARG A 149 34.33 0.42 1.89
N GLN A 150 34.07 -0.82 2.30
CA GLN A 150 35.02 -1.93 2.13
C GLN A 150 35.23 -2.26 0.65
N ALA A 151 34.17 -2.25 -0.15
CA ALA A 151 34.25 -2.50 -1.59
C ALA A 151 34.97 -1.38 -2.36
N THR A 152 34.80 -0.12 -1.96
CA THR A 152 35.47 1.04 -2.61
C THR A 152 36.90 1.28 -2.13
N GLY A 153 37.24 0.85 -0.91
CA GLY A 153 38.61 0.95 -0.37
C GLY A 153 39.57 -0.17 -0.79
N GLN A 154 39.13 -1.08 -1.68
CA GLN A 154 39.93 -2.19 -2.23
C GLN A 154 40.39 -1.95 -3.68
N LEU A 155 40.25 -0.73 -4.21
CA LEU A 155 40.82 -0.27 -5.49
C LEU A 155 41.99 0.69 -5.24
#